data_AF-A0A0V0RMM8-F1
#
_entry.id   AF-A0A0V0RMM8-F1
#
_cell.length_a   1.000
_cell.length_b   1.000
_cell.length_c   1.000
_cell.angle_alpha   90.00
_cell.angle_beta   90.00
_cell.angle_gamma   90.00
#
_symmetry.space_group_name_H-M   'P 1'
#
loop_
_entity.id
_entity.type
_entity.pdbx_description
1 polymer ?
#
loop_
_entity_poly.entity_id
_entity_poly.type
_entity_poly.pdbx_seq_one_letter_code
_entity_poly.pdbx_strand_id
1 'polypeptide(L)'
;MLVRINETGSLIAQHNILRAQLEGGNMQCTLQYDYSMVKNSEREAIKCSCNTGQLYSMYGIAYYYSAIPGPLPSAADIVGGFYDDGSLNYDYALNTCASGETCDNFKQFAWYQANALGCAMARCQAVTGPCAGANSGSAGYLAVCSYTYKALTDEVPFVVGPRNRPCSYCASNEKFCSQNLCCPVEIGSIYSPFGGAINDMVLLYRFFNNAIRSNLLVTDPLVIQQYRSIPAMGNLGPIGAVVRRYITSCPTLRPIHHIYSPTHMMDFYTINEEVYQQRLRQGYQNRGIIGYAVPGPRQCGSSLAIFDFYSAAYSVVVQLQNSTDVERLFRGQIPGVIRYSMKVVALLSGGKDSCFNLMKCVENGHQATCVANLRPPDGIDDLESYMFQTVGHEGISTIAEALELPLISRTIHGSSSNCEIEYFDTTNDEVEDMKQLLLEAKKLYNVEAVSSGAIASNYQKNRIDYICERIDLESLTYLWQRDQVALLNDMMEQQLDAVIVKTASMGLLPNVYLGKTVRESFEKFLQLKNDYGFNVCGEGGEYETMVVHCPLFKRRIVIEHVERVINESNCIAPVGYLKIHRMRLQE
;
A
#
# COMPACT_ATOMS: atom_id res chain seq x y z
N MET A 1 -7.25 40.07 2.38
CA MET A 1 -7.82 39.71 1.06
C MET A 1 -8.38 38.30 1.14
N LEU A 2 -9.62 38.05 0.72
CA LEU A 2 -10.19 36.69 0.75
C LEU A 2 -9.43 35.77 -0.20
N VAL A 3 -9.25 34.52 0.23
CA VAL A 3 -8.66 33.44 -0.55
C VAL A 3 -9.72 32.36 -0.73
N ARG A 4 -9.93 31.92 -1.98
CA ARG A 4 -10.91 30.87 -2.26
C ARG A 4 -10.42 29.53 -1.74
N ILE A 5 -11.23 28.89 -0.90
CA ILE A 5 -11.05 27.49 -0.52
C ILE A 5 -11.78 26.64 -1.58
N ASN A 6 -11.05 25.96 -2.45
CA ASN A 6 -11.64 25.16 -3.53
C ASN A 6 -12.08 23.73 -3.07
N GLU A 7 -11.90 23.42 -1.79
CA GLU A 7 -12.00 22.08 -1.20
C GLU A 7 -13.18 21.92 -0.20
N THR A 8 -14.36 22.45 -0.52
CA THR A 8 -15.50 22.46 0.42
C THR A 8 -15.95 21.06 0.86
N GLY A 9 -15.87 20.07 -0.02
CA GLY A 9 -16.14 18.66 0.30
C GLY A 9 -15.07 18.03 1.21
N SER A 10 -13.80 18.38 0.98
CA SER A 10 -12.68 17.90 1.81
C SER A 10 -12.75 18.45 3.23
N LEU A 11 -13.27 19.66 3.44
CA LEU A 11 -13.50 20.19 4.79
C LEU A 11 -14.46 19.30 5.57
N ILE A 12 -15.63 18.95 5.02
CA ILE A 12 -16.57 18.05 5.70
C ILE A 12 -15.95 16.67 5.95
N ALA A 13 -15.29 16.12 4.93
CA ALA A 13 -14.66 14.81 5.03
C ALA A 13 -13.62 14.78 6.16
N GLN A 14 -12.73 15.77 6.20
CA GLN A 14 -11.70 15.88 7.22
C GLN A 14 -12.28 16.09 8.62
N HIS A 15 -13.35 16.88 8.75
CA HIS A 15 -14.06 17.03 10.03
C HIS A 15 -14.58 15.69 10.53
N ASN A 16 -15.27 14.93 9.67
CA ASN A 16 -15.81 13.64 10.05
C ASN A 16 -14.70 12.62 10.36
N ILE A 17 -13.61 12.58 9.59
CA ILE A 17 -12.47 11.69 9.84
C ILE A 17 -11.88 11.95 11.23
N LEU A 18 -11.54 13.21 11.55
CA LEU A 18 -10.89 13.53 12.82
C LEU A 18 -11.88 13.47 14.00
N ARG A 19 -13.16 13.81 13.82
CA ARG A 19 -14.18 13.63 14.86
C ARG A 19 -14.45 12.17 15.17
N ALA A 20 -14.38 11.29 14.16
CA ALA A 20 -14.53 9.85 14.34
C ALA A 20 -13.41 9.24 15.20
N GLN A 21 -12.20 9.80 15.13
CA GLN A 21 -11.05 9.37 15.93
C GLN A 21 -11.20 9.69 17.42
N LEU A 22 -12.09 10.63 17.78
CA LEU A 22 -12.39 10.94 19.17
C LEU A 22 -13.28 9.88 19.86
N GLU A 23 -13.80 8.91 19.09
CA GLU A 23 -14.61 7.77 19.57
C GLU A 23 -15.81 8.17 20.45
N GLY A 24 -16.37 9.35 20.21
CA GLY A 24 -17.51 9.87 20.98
C GLY A 24 -18.76 9.00 20.85
N GLY A 25 -19.39 8.70 21.99
CA GLY A 25 -20.60 7.89 22.07
C GLY A 25 -21.83 8.55 21.44
N ASN A 26 -21.89 9.88 21.41
CA ASN A 26 -22.98 10.67 20.81
C ASN A 26 -22.52 11.55 19.63
N MET A 27 -21.32 11.31 19.09
CA MET A 27 -20.70 12.19 18.10
C MET A 27 -21.46 12.18 16.78
N GLN A 28 -22.08 13.29 16.38
CA GLN A 28 -22.84 13.37 15.12
C GLN A 28 -21.92 13.63 13.92
N CYS A 29 -22.32 13.12 12.76
CA CYS A 29 -21.64 13.44 11.50
C CYS A 29 -22.11 14.76 10.90
N THR A 30 -21.16 15.50 10.32
CA THR A 30 -21.45 16.69 9.53
C THR A 30 -21.76 16.28 8.09
N LEU A 31 -22.89 16.72 7.54
CA LEU A 31 -23.35 16.24 6.23
C LEU A 31 -23.67 17.36 5.25
N GLN A 32 -23.61 18.61 5.70
CA GLN A 32 -24.02 19.77 4.90
C GLN A 32 -22.94 20.86 4.95
N TYR A 33 -22.73 21.50 3.79
CA TYR A 33 -21.90 22.68 3.66
C TYR A 33 -22.81 23.88 3.41
N ASP A 34 -22.87 24.82 4.35
CA ASP A 34 -23.84 25.92 4.30
C ASP A 34 -23.19 27.24 3.88
N TYR A 35 -23.63 27.78 2.75
CA TYR A 35 -23.11 29.03 2.20
C TYR A 35 -23.44 30.29 3.02
N SER A 36 -24.47 30.25 3.87
CA SER A 36 -24.74 31.35 4.82
C SER A 36 -23.66 31.41 5.91
N MET A 37 -23.18 30.26 6.37
CA MET A 37 -22.05 30.14 7.28
C MET A 37 -20.74 30.53 6.60
N VAL A 38 -20.54 30.16 5.32
CA VAL A 38 -19.38 30.65 4.54
C VAL A 38 -19.33 32.18 4.53
N LYS A 39 -20.45 32.86 4.25
CA LYS A 39 -20.53 34.34 4.29
C LYS A 39 -20.24 34.92 5.68
N ASN A 40 -20.56 34.18 6.74
CA ASN A 40 -20.17 34.57 8.10
C ASN A 40 -18.65 34.40 8.29
N SER A 41 -18.10 33.24 7.92
CA SER A 41 -16.67 32.98 8.00
C SER A 41 -15.84 33.96 7.15
N GLU A 42 -16.33 34.38 5.98
CA GLU A 42 -15.68 35.42 5.17
C GLU A 42 -15.60 36.75 5.93
N ARG A 43 -16.71 37.16 6.56
CA ARG A 43 -16.78 38.38 7.37
C ARG A 43 -15.87 38.34 8.59
N GLU A 44 -15.70 37.17 9.19
CA GLU A 44 -14.78 36.98 10.32
C GLU A 44 -13.32 36.94 9.86
N ALA A 45 -13.00 36.19 8.80
CA ALA A 45 -11.64 36.03 8.30
C ALA A 45 -11.02 37.38 7.87
N ILE A 46 -11.79 38.26 7.22
CA ILE A 46 -11.28 39.57 6.78
C ILE A 46 -10.98 40.55 7.92
N LYS A 47 -11.47 40.30 9.14
CA LYS A 47 -11.11 41.12 10.32
C LYS A 47 -9.64 40.93 10.69
N CYS A 48 -9.02 39.81 10.27
CA CYS A 48 -7.66 39.46 10.64
C CYS A 48 -7.43 39.47 12.16
N SER A 49 -8.47 39.13 12.91
CA SER A 49 -8.44 38.98 14.36
C SER A 49 -9.23 37.74 14.76
N CYS A 50 -8.76 37.00 15.74
CA CYS A 50 -9.40 35.79 16.24
C CYS A 50 -9.74 35.87 17.73
N ASN A 51 -10.75 35.10 18.13
CA ASN A 51 -11.29 34.99 19.48
C ASN A 51 -11.79 36.32 20.09
N THR A 52 -11.91 37.38 19.30
CA THR A 52 -12.50 38.66 19.68
C THR A 52 -13.99 38.68 19.29
N GLY A 53 -14.89 38.43 20.24
CA GLY A 53 -16.33 38.65 20.03
C GLY A 53 -17.19 37.42 19.70
N GLN A 54 -16.77 36.20 20.07
CA GLN A 54 -17.61 34.99 19.96
C GLN A 54 -18.98 35.14 20.65
N LEU A 55 -19.15 36.04 21.62
CA LEU A 55 -20.41 36.30 22.33
C LEU A 55 -21.57 36.75 21.44
N TYR A 56 -21.32 37.39 20.29
CA TYR A 56 -22.38 37.95 19.43
C TYR A 56 -22.65 37.17 18.14
N SER A 57 -21.91 36.10 17.87
CA SER A 57 -22.16 35.27 16.68
C SER A 57 -23.30 34.29 16.93
N MET A 58 -24.19 34.16 15.94
CA MET A 58 -25.23 33.13 15.91
C MET A 58 -24.67 31.72 15.61
N TYR A 59 -23.40 31.62 15.21
CA TYR A 59 -22.73 30.37 14.85
C TYR A 59 -21.63 30.05 15.86
N GLY A 60 -21.32 28.75 15.99
CA GLY A 60 -20.04 28.32 16.54
C GLY A 60 -18.90 28.73 15.62
N ILE A 61 -17.72 29.05 16.15
CA ILE A 61 -16.59 29.51 15.32
C ILE A 61 -15.28 28.86 15.80
N ALA A 62 -14.49 28.33 14.85
CA ALA A 62 -13.11 27.94 15.05
C ALA A 62 -12.18 28.68 14.09
N TYR A 63 -10.96 28.97 14.54
CA TYR A 63 -9.94 29.74 13.81
C TYR A 63 -8.67 28.91 13.63
N TYR A 64 -8.05 29.03 12.46
CA TYR A 64 -6.75 28.45 12.16
C TYR A 64 -5.84 29.50 11.55
N TYR A 65 -4.60 29.56 12.03
CA TYR A 65 -3.58 30.51 11.57
C TYR A 65 -2.40 29.75 10.96
N SER A 66 -1.89 30.27 9.83
CA SER A 66 -0.62 29.83 9.24
C SER A 66 0.21 31.03 8.79
N ALA A 67 1.50 31.02 9.09
CA ALA A 67 2.41 32.14 8.85
C ALA A 67 2.80 32.29 7.37
N ILE A 68 3.17 33.52 6.97
CA ILE A 68 3.72 33.84 5.64
C ILE A 68 5.15 34.39 5.80
N PRO A 69 6.13 33.94 5.01
CA PRO A 69 6.02 33.05 3.85
C PRO A 69 5.79 31.57 4.24
N GLY A 70 4.85 30.92 3.55
CA GLY A 70 4.44 29.54 3.78
C GLY A 70 3.46 29.06 2.69
N PRO A 71 3.24 27.74 2.55
CA PRO A 71 2.27 27.20 1.60
C PRO A 71 0.85 27.66 1.94
N LEU A 72 -0.03 27.63 0.95
CA LEU A 72 -1.46 27.89 1.19
C LEU A 72 -2.05 26.71 1.99
N PRO A 73 -2.73 26.95 3.13
CA PRO A 73 -3.33 25.87 3.91
C PRO A 73 -4.40 25.09 3.14
N SER A 74 -4.30 23.77 3.17
CA SER A 74 -5.31 22.83 2.67
C SER A 74 -6.44 22.62 3.68
N ALA A 75 -7.51 21.94 3.27
CA ALA A 75 -8.56 21.51 4.21
C ALA A 75 -7.99 20.61 5.33
N ALA A 76 -6.98 19.79 5.04
CA ALA A 76 -6.32 18.95 6.03
C ALA A 76 -5.55 19.77 7.06
N ASP A 77 -4.83 20.80 6.62
CA ASP A 77 -4.07 21.68 7.53
C ASP A 77 -5.00 22.45 8.47
N ILE A 78 -6.10 22.98 7.93
CA ILE A 78 -7.06 23.78 8.70
C ILE A 78 -7.74 22.93 9.79
N VAL A 79 -8.28 21.78 9.40
CA VAL A 79 -9.06 20.94 10.32
C VAL A 79 -8.15 20.13 11.25
N GLY A 80 -6.98 19.70 10.74
CA GLY A 80 -5.90 19.14 11.55
C GLY A 80 -5.49 20.12 12.64
N GLY A 81 -5.31 21.40 12.31
CA GLY A 81 -5.01 22.43 13.30
C GLY A 81 -6.07 22.57 14.41
N PHE A 82 -7.37 22.41 14.10
CA PHE A 82 -8.41 22.40 15.15
C PHE A 82 -8.32 21.17 16.06
N TYR A 83 -7.99 20.01 15.49
CA TYR A 83 -7.82 18.77 16.23
C TYR A 83 -6.57 18.82 17.12
N ASP A 84 -5.45 19.29 16.56
CA ASP A 84 -4.16 19.38 17.23
C ASP A 84 -4.18 20.32 18.44
N ASP A 85 -4.97 21.40 18.36
CA ASP A 85 -5.20 22.38 19.44
C ASP A 85 -5.58 21.72 20.77
N GLY A 86 -6.33 20.61 20.72
CA GLY A 86 -6.75 19.87 21.93
C GLY A 86 -6.22 18.45 22.05
N SER A 87 -5.79 17.79 20.96
CA SER A 87 -5.39 16.36 21.00
C SER A 87 -4.32 16.03 22.04
N LEU A 88 -3.42 16.97 22.34
CA LEU A 88 -2.38 16.85 23.37
C LEU A 88 -2.62 17.72 24.61
N ASN A 89 -3.49 18.73 24.50
CA ASN A 89 -3.62 19.80 25.50
C ASN A 89 -4.94 19.76 26.28
N TYR A 90 -5.97 19.07 25.80
CA TYR A 90 -7.29 19.04 26.41
C TYR A 90 -7.48 17.79 27.27
N ASP A 91 -7.66 17.99 28.58
CA ASP A 91 -8.06 16.93 29.51
C ASP A 91 -9.59 16.81 29.51
N TYR A 92 -10.09 15.73 28.91
CA TYR A 92 -11.53 15.46 28.84
C TYR A 92 -12.15 15.21 30.22
N ALA A 93 -11.45 14.52 31.13
CA ALA A 93 -12.00 14.13 32.43
C ALA A 93 -12.16 15.35 33.34
N LEU A 94 -11.24 16.30 33.25
CA LEU A 94 -11.28 17.54 34.00
C LEU A 94 -12.00 18.68 33.27
N ASN A 95 -12.25 18.52 31.96
CA ASN A 95 -12.78 19.57 31.08
C ASN A 95 -11.90 20.84 31.10
N THR A 96 -10.58 20.65 31.11
CA THR A 96 -9.59 21.73 31.20
C THR A 96 -8.55 21.65 30.10
N CYS A 97 -8.04 22.79 29.67
CA CYS A 97 -6.89 22.88 28.76
C CYS A 97 -5.59 23.03 29.56
N ALA A 98 -4.46 22.60 28.99
CA ALA A 98 -3.14 22.78 29.56
C ALA A 98 -2.84 24.26 29.87
N SER A 99 -2.06 24.50 30.93
CA SER A 99 -1.76 25.86 31.41
C SER A 99 -1.05 26.69 30.34
N GLY A 100 -1.63 27.84 29.97
CA GLY A 100 -1.09 28.75 28.95
C GLY A 100 -1.59 28.48 27.53
N GLU A 101 -2.30 27.38 27.31
CA GLU A 101 -2.90 27.01 26.01
C GLU A 101 -4.40 27.36 25.96
N THR A 102 -4.97 27.39 24.76
CA THR A 102 -6.41 27.53 24.53
C THR A 102 -6.93 26.36 23.73
N CYS A 103 -8.00 25.71 24.18
CA CYS A 103 -8.58 24.55 23.49
C CYS A 103 -9.96 24.88 22.87
N ASP A 104 -10.29 26.16 22.71
CA ASP A 104 -11.62 26.60 22.27
C ASP A 104 -11.94 26.13 20.85
N ASN A 105 -10.96 26.14 19.95
CA ASN A 105 -11.15 25.65 18.58
C ASN A 105 -11.39 24.15 18.59
N PHE A 106 -10.62 23.40 19.38
CA PHE A 106 -10.83 21.97 19.58
C PHE A 106 -12.22 21.68 20.13
N LYS A 107 -12.66 22.38 21.18
CA LYS A 107 -14.00 22.17 21.77
C LYS A 107 -15.12 22.47 20.78
N GLN A 108 -14.98 23.53 19.98
CA GLN A 108 -15.93 23.83 18.91
C GLN A 108 -15.93 22.78 17.81
N PHE A 109 -14.76 22.33 17.40
CA PHE A 109 -14.57 21.27 16.40
C PHE A 109 -15.11 19.92 16.88
N ALA A 110 -14.91 19.58 18.16
CA ALA A 110 -15.27 18.31 18.77
C ALA A 110 -16.72 18.28 19.31
N TRP A 111 -17.44 19.40 19.25
CA TRP A 111 -18.80 19.49 19.79
C TRP A 111 -19.72 18.45 19.15
N TYR A 112 -20.35 17.59 19.95
CA TYR A 112 -21.01 16.38 19.46
C TYR A 112 -22.11 16.70 18.45
N GLN A 113 -22.82 17.82 18.62
CA GLN A 113 -23.87 18.24 17.71
C GLN A 113 -23.24 18.76 16.42
N ALA A 114 -23.62 18.15 15.31
CA ALA A 114 -23.17 18.53 13.99
C ALA A 114 -24.31 18.41 12.99
N ASN A 115 -24.40 19.40 12.10
CA ASN A 115 -25.37 19.38 11.01
C ASN A 115 -24.70 19.96 9.75
N ALA A 116 -24.38 21.24 9.83
CA ALA A 116 -23.73 21.97 8.77
C ALA A 116 -22.57 22.84 9.28
N LEU A 117 -21.61 23.09 8.40
CA LEU A 117 -20.54 24.05 8.59
C LEU A 117 -20.30 24.85 7.29
N GLY A 118 -19.58 25.94 7.41
CA GLY A 118 -19.05 26.69 6.27
C GLY A 118 -17.74 27.35 6.68
N CYS A 119 -16.74 27.36 5.80
CA CYS A 119 -15.44 27.94 6.10
C CYS A 119 -15.00 28.94 5.04
N ALA A 120 -14.16 29.88 5.44
CA ALA A 120 -13.51 30.83 4.54
C ALA A 120 -12.10 31.16 5.03
N MET A 121 -11.27 31.71 4.14
CA MET A 121 -9.90 32.08 4.48
C MET A 121 -9.57 33.47 3.94
N ALA A 122 -8.75 34.21 4.69
CA ALA A 122 -8.22 35.48 4.27
C ALA A 122 -6.70 35.51 4.43
N ARG A 123 -6.01 36.16 3.49
CA ARG A 123 -4.62 36.58 3.62
C ARG A 123 -4.57 37.93 4.34
N CYS A 124 -3.87 37.97 5.45
CA CYS A 124 -3.78 39.10 6.37
C CYS A 124 -2.34 39.63 6.45
N GLN A 125 -2.20 40.97 6.48
CA GLN A 125 -0.89 41.60 6.69
C GLN A 125 -0.43 41.50 8.15
N ALA A 126 -1.38 41.44 9.08
CA ALA A 126 -1.15 41.16 10.49
C ALA A 126 -2.38 40.41 11.03
N VAL A 127 -2.18 39.28 11.72
CA VAL A 127 -3.25 38.55 12.41
C VAL A 127 -3.11 38.78 13.91
N THR A 128 -4.16 39.22 14.58
CA THR A 128 -4.14 39.50 16.04
C THR A 128 -5.01 38.53 16.82
N GLY A 129 -4.56 38.15 18.01
CA GLY A 129 -5.35 37.34 18.95
C GLY A 129 -4.73 35.97 19.25
N PRO A 130 -5.39 35.18 20.14
CA PRO A 130 -4.80 33.97 20.71
C PRO A 130 -4.48 32.87 19.69
N CYS A 131 -5.26 32.74 18.62
CA CYS A 131 -5.04 31.70 17.60
C CYS A 131 -3.70 31.82 16.86
N ALA A 132 -3.07 33.01 16.87
CA ALA A 132 -1.75 33.22 16.27
C ALA A 132 -0.61 32.95 17.27
N GLY A 133 -0.93 32.75 18.56
CA GLY A 133 0.04 32.51 19.62
C GLY A 133 1.17 33.54 19.63
N ALA A 134 2.41 33.04 19.66
CA ALA A 134 3.62 33.87 19.63
C ALA A 134 3.77 34.70 18.35
N ASN A 135 3.03 34.37 17.28
CA ASN A 135 3.06 35.08 16.00
C ASN A 135 2.02 36.20 15.91
N SER A 136 1.27 36.50 16.97
CA SER A 136 0.30 37.61 16.99
C SER A 136 0.95 38.92 16.52
N GLY A 137 0.34 39.57 15.53
CA GLY A 137 0.87 40.75 14.83
C GLY A 137 1.61 40.46 13.52
N SER A 138 1.87 39.18 13.21
CA SER A 138 2.56 38.77 11.98
C SER A 138 1.62 38.54 10.81
N ALA A 139 2.14 38.63 9.58
CA ALA A 139 1.40 38.31 8.36
C ALA A 139 1.12 36.80 8.26
N GLY A 140 -0.09 36.45 7.81
CA GLY A 140 -0.49 35.05 7.71
C GLY A 140 -1.80 34.83 6.98
N TYR A 141 -2.14 33.56 6.80
CA TYR A 141 -3.47 33.11 6.42
C TYR A 141 -4.31 32.86 7.67
N LEU A 142 -5.51 33.45 7.71
CA LEU A 142 -6.50 33.19 8.75
C LEU A 142 -7.68 32.46 8.13
N ALA A 143 -7.83 31.18 8.46
CA ALA A 143 -9.00 30.38 8.13
C ALA A 143 -10.01 30.40 9.28
N VAL A 144 -11.28 30.50 8.94
CA VAL A 144 -12.40 30.54 9.89
C VAL A 144 -13.44 29.53 9.43
N CYS A 145 -13.89 28.67 10.35
CA CYS A 145 -15.02 27.78 10.13
C CYS A 145 -16.16 28.15 11.08
N SER A 146 -17.34 28.37 10.50
CA SER A 146 -18.59 28.58 11.23
C SER A 146 -19.42 27.29 11.27
N TYR A 147 -20.03 27.01 12.42
CA TYR A 147 -20.77 25.79 12.71
C TYR A 147 -22.20 26.11 13.12
N THR A 148 -23.12 25.20 12.78
CA THR A 148 -24.55 25.33 13.16
C THR A 148 -24.72 25.46 14.68
N TYR A 149 -23.96 24.66 15.44
CA TYR A 149 -24.04 24.61 16.89
C TYR A 149 -22.82 25.27 17.51
N LYS A 150 -23.07 26.12 18.50
CA LYS A 150 -22.03 26.77 19.29
C LYS A 150 -21.67 25.87 20.47
N ALA A 151 -20.38 25.56 20.61
CA ALA A 151 -19.90 24.80 21.75
C ALA A 151 -20.06 25.58 23.04
N LEU A 152 -20.43 24.87 24.11
CA LEU A 152 -20.40 25.38 25.47
C LEU A 152 -19.00 25.13 26.03
N THR A 153 -18.24 26.19 26.24
CA THR A 153 -16.83 26.11 26.66
C THR A 153 -16.66 25.64 28.10
N ASP A 154 -17.73 25.59 28.88
CA ASP A 154 -17.81 25.07 30.25
C ASP A 154 -18.28 23.61 30.33
N GLU A 155 -18.64 22.98 29.21
CA GLU A 155 -19.04 21.56 29.14
C GLU A 155 -18.07 20.71 28.32
N VAL A 156 -18.06 19.39 28.56
CA VAL A 156 -17.30 18.47 27.70
C VAL A 156 -17.93 18.40 26.30
N PRO A 157 -17.13 18.34 25.23
CA PRO A 157 -17.65 18.50 23.87
C PRO A 157 -18.49 17.31 23.38
N PHE A 158 -18.32 16.13 23.94
CA PHE A 158 -19.08 14.93 23.61
C PHE A 158 -19.13 14.01 24.83
N VAL A 159 -19.88 12.90 24.75
CA VAL A 159 -19.98 11.90 25.81
C VAL A 159 -19.28 10.62 25.37
N VAL A 160 -18.38 10.07 26.19
CA VAL A 160 -17.74 8.77 25.94
C VAL A 160 -18.71 7.62 26.20
N GLY A 161 -18.82 6.70 25.23
CA GLY A 161 -19.66 5.51 25.34
C GLY A 161 -19.14 4.49 26.37
N PRO A 162 -19.98 3.56 26.85
CA PRO A 162 -19.54 2.49 27.74
C PRO A 162 -18.47 1.64 27.05
N ARG A 163 -17.34 1.42 27.75
CA ARG A 163 -16.13 0.74 27.22
C ARG A 163 -15.55 1.43 25.98
N ASN A 164 -15.61 2.76 25.91
CA ASN A 164 -15.13 3.58 24.77
C ASN A 164 -15.77 3.19 23.44
N ARG A 165 -17.01 2.70 23.46
CA ARG A 165 -17.70 2.33 22.24
C ARG A 165 -18.34 3.57 21.59
N PRO A 166 -17.95 3.94 20.36
CA PRO A 166 -18.59 5.05 19.64
C PRO A 166 -20.06 4.72 19.34
N CYS A 167 -20.85 5.75 19.05
CA CYS A 167 -22.27 5.63 18.67
C CYS A 167 -23.19 4.94 19.71
N SER A 168 -22.79 4.91 20.98
CA SER A 168 -23.59 4.29 22.05
C SER A 168 -24.81 5.11 22.47
N TYR A 169 -24.85 6.40 22.09
CA TYR A 169 -25.83 7.38 22.53
C TYR A 169 -26.39 8.20 21.36
N CYS A 170 -26.54 7.59 20.18
CA CYS A 170 -27.13 8.27 19.02
C CYS A 170 -28.60 8.61 19.23
N ALA A 171 -29.05 9.73 18.67
CA ALA A 171 -30.46 10.12 18.70
C ALA A 171 -31.33 9.17 17.86
N SER A 172 -32.63 9.11 18.13
CA SER A 172 -33.56 8.17 17.48
C SER A 172 -33.71 8.37 15.96
N ASN A 173 -33.44 9.57 15.47
CA ASN A 173 -33.39 9.95 14.06
C ASN A 173 -32.00 9.72 13.41
N GLU A 174 -31.00 9.29 14.18
CA GLU A 174 -29.61 9.07 13.77
C GLU A 174 -29.22 7.60 13.95
N LYS A 175 -29.94 6.73 13.23
CA LYS A 175 -29.93 5.29 13.46
C LYS A 175 -28.63 4.58 13.07
N PHE A 176 -27.76 5.21 12.30
CA PHE A 176 -26.57 4.56 11.74
C PHE A 176 -25.31 5.01 12.48
N CYS A 177 -24.54 4.04 12.97
CA CYS A 177 -23.16 4.28 13.39
C CYS A 177 -22.26 4.14 12.16
N SER A 178 -21.92 5.26 11.54
CA SER A 178 -21.13 5.28 10.31
C SER A 178 -19.76 5.86 10.59
N GLN A 179 -18.70 5.06 10.42
CA GLN A 179 -17.33 5.47 10.72
C GLN A 179 -17.21 6.10 12.12
N ASN A 180 -17.74 5.43 13.15
CA ASN A 180 -17.75 5.92 14.55
C ASN A 180 -18.57 7.21 14.81
N LEU A 181 -19.43 7.63 13.88
CA LEU A 181 -20.32 8.79 14.03
C LEU A 181 -21.80 8.39 13.97
N CYS A 182 -22.61 9.04 14.79
CA CYS A 182 -24.07 9.00 14.74
C CYS A 182 -24.57 9.75 13.51
N CYS A 183 -25.19 9.02 12.59
CA CYS A 183 -25.68 9.58 11.34
C CYS A 183 -27.14 9.22 11.06
N PRO A 184 -27.92 10.13 10.44
CA PRO A 184 -29.25 9.82 9.94
C PRO A 184 -29.23 8.85 8.76
N VAL A 185 -28.09 8.72 8.09
CA VAL A 185 -27.85 7.80 6.97
C VAL A 185 -26.45 7.24 7.08
N GLU A 186 -26.23 6.02 6.61
CA GLU A 186 -24.89 5.45 6.51
C GLU A 186 -24.05 6.27 5.49
N ILE A 187 -22.86 6.71 5.90
CA ILE A 187 -21.95 7.49 5.04
C ILE A 187 -21.43 6.54 3.96
N GLY A 188 -21.80 6.81 2.72
CA GLY A 188 -21.53 5.91 1.58
C GLY A 188 -22.75 5.12 1.09
N SER A 189 -23.91 5.25 1.76
CA SER A 189 -25.15 4.59 1.35
C SER A 189 -26.12 5.54 0.65
N ILE A 190 -26.78 4.99 -0.37
CA ILE A 190 -27.64 5.69 -1.33
C ILE A 190 -28.91 6.21 -0.64
N TYR A 191 -29.13 7.53 -0.65
CA TYR A 191 -30.47 8.11 -0.54
C TYR A 191 -30.58 9.44 -1.31
N SER A 192 -31.65 9.56 -2.09
CA SER A 192 -32.06 10.78 -2.81
C SER A 192 -33.25 11.41 -2.07
N PRO A 193 -33.10 12.60 -1.46
CA PRO A 193 -34.24 13.36 -0.95
C PRO A 193 -34.58 14.59 -1.80
N PHE A 194 -33.82 14.90 -2.86
CA PHE A 194 -34.06 16.11 -3.66
C PHE A 194 -34.18 15.80 -5.16
N GLY A 195 -35.42 15.87 -5.63
CA GLY A 195 -35.81 15.78 -7.02
C GLY A 195 -35.24 16.95 -7.83
N GLY A 196 -34.21 16.64 -8.60
CA GLY A 196 -33.74 17.42 -9.73
C GLY A 196 -32.97 16.46 -10.61
N ALA A 197 -33.68 15.72 -11.48
CA ALA A 197 -33.05 14.75 -12.35
C ALA A 197 -32.06 15.47 -13.29
N ILE A 198 -30.76 15.25 -13.08
CA ILE A 198 -29.76 15.55 -14.11
C ILE A 198 -29.97 14.48 -15.18
N ASN A 199 -30.66 14.85 -16.26
CA ASN A 199 -31.08 13.89 -17.30
C ASN A 199 -29.92 13.38 -18.20
N ASP A 200 -28.74 14.00 -18.14
CA ASP A 200 -27.55 13.64 -18.96
C ASP A 200 -26.46 12.94 -18.13
N MET A 201 -26.83 11.83 -17.49
CA MET A 201 -25.90 10.97 -16.76
C MET A 201 -25.50 9.74 -17.57
N VAL A 202 -24.26 9.31 -17.38
CA VAL A 202 -23.71 8.07 -17.94
C VAL A 202 -23.16 7.19 -16.82
N LEU A 203 -23.30 5.88 -16.96
CA LEU A 203 -22.75 4.93 -15.99
C LEU A 203 -21.22 4.97 -16.03
N LEU A 204 -20.61 5.00 -14.85
CA LEU A 204 -19.17 4.86 -14.66
C LEU A 204 -18.87 3.40 -14.36
N TYR A 205 -18.17 2.74 -15.27
CA TYR A 205 -17.69 1.38 -15.08
C TYR A 205 -16.28 1.37 -14.55
N ARG A 206 -15.99 0.38 -13.71
CA ARG A 206 -14.64 0.09 -13.25
C ARG A 206 -14.15 -1.22 -13.85
N PHE A 207 -12.92 -1.19 -14.33
CA PHE A 207 -12.17 -2.35 -14.74
C PHE A 207 -10.81 -2.36 -14.04
N PHE A 208 -10.21 -3.53 -13.94
CA PHE A 208 -8.82 -3.67 -13.51
C PHE A 208 -8.04 -4.39 -14.59
N ASN A 209 -7.02 -3.73 -15.15
CA ASN A 209 -6.16 -4.35 -16.14
C ASN A 209 -5.06 -5.12 -15.43
N ASN A 210 -5.13 -6.46 -15.50
CA ASN A 210 -4.19 -7.32 -14.80
C ASN A 210 -2.78 -7.31 -15.40
N ALA A 211 -2.64 -7.04 -16.70
CA ALA A 211 -1.34 -7.04 -17.38
C ALA A 211 -0.46 -5.87 -16.94
N ILE A 212 -1.03 -4.66 -16.87
CA ILE A 212 -0.32 -3.44 -16.46
C ILE A 212 -0.64 -3.00 -15.02
N ARG A 213 -1.40 -3.83 -14.28
CA ARG A 213 -1.84 -3.58 -12.90
C ARG A 213 -2.52 -2.20 -12.71
N SER A 214 -3.30 -1.76 -13.70
CA SER A 214 -3.90 -0.42 -13.73
C SER A 214 -5.40 -0.46 -13.42
N ASN A 215 -5.88 0.48 -12.59
CA ASN A 215 -7.30 0.71 -12.35
C ASN A 215 -7.88 1.57 -13.48
N LEU A 216 -8.97 1.13 -14.10
CA LEU A 216 -9.55 1.80 -15.27
C LEU A 216 -10.99 2.23 -14.99
N LEU A 217 -11.29 3.52 -15.20
CA LEU A 217 -12.63 4.10 -15.09
C LEU A 217 -13.12 4.52 -16.48
N VAL A 218 -14.27 4.01 -16.89
CA VAL A 218 -14.76 4.13 -18.27
C VAL A 218 -16.24 4.46 -18.29
N THR A 219 -16.63 5.42 -19.12
CA THR A 219 -18.03 5.79 -19.39
C THR A 219 -18.46 5.52 -20.83
N ASP A 220 -17.51 5.33 -21.75
CA ASP A 220 -17.78 5.10 -23.17
C ASP A 220 -18.27 3.65 -23.41
N PRO A 221 -19.50 3.45 -23.96
CA PRO A 221 -20.05 2.12 -24.22
C PRO A 221 -19.20 1.24 -25.15
N LEU A 222 -18.52 1.81 -26.15
CA LEU A 222 -17.68 1.06 -27.09
C LEU A 222 -16.43 0.54 -26.38
N VAL A 223 -15.80 1.39 -25.56
CA VAL A 223 -14.62 1.01 -24.76
C VAL A 223 -15.01 -0.04 -23.72
N ILE A 224 -16.18 0.07 -23.10
CA ILE A 224 -16.71 -0.94 -22.17
C ILE A 224 -16.87 -2.30 -22.85
N GLN A 225 -17.42 -2.34 -24.07
CA GLN A 225 -17.55 -3.60 -24.84
C GLN A 225 -16.18 -4.17 -25.21
N GLN A 226 -15.24 -3.32 -25.64
CA GLN A 226 -13.88 -3.73 -25.93
C GLN A 226 -13.22 -4.34 -24.69
N TYR A 227 -13.28 -3.67 -23.54
CA TYR A 227 -12.67 -4.15 -22.30
C TYR A 227 -13.29 -5.45 -21.80
N ARG A 228 -14.60 -5.65 -21.98
CA ARG A 228 -15.27 -6.94 -21.67
C ARG A 228 -14.77 -8.11 -22.52
N SER A 229 -14.23 -7.83 -23.70
CA SER A 229 -13.68 -8.86 -24.61
C SER A 229 -12.23 -9.25 -24.30
N ILE A 230 -11.54 -8.50 -23.43
CA ILE A 230 -10.13 -8.72 -23.10
C ILE A 230 -10.03 -9.69 -21.90
N PRO A 231 -9.43 -10.89 -22.05
CA PRO A 231 -9.34 -11.86 -20.96
C PRO A 231 -8.56 -11.38 -19.74
N ALA A 232 -7.56 -10.51 -19.92
CA ALA A 232 -6.76 -9.93 -18.84
C ALA A 232 -7.48 -8.80 -18.08
N MET A 233 -8.73 -8.48 -18.44
CA MET A 233 -9.46 -7.34 -17.88
C MET A 233 -10.48 -7.82 -16.84
N GLY A 234 -10.25 -7.49 -15.58
CA GLY A 234 -11.22 -7.68 -14.52
C GLY A 234 -12.38 -6.70 -14.64
N ASN A 235 -13.57 -7.20 -14.95
CA ASN A 235 -14.78 -6.38 -15.00
C ASN A 235 -15.46 -6.30 -13.63
N LEU A 236 -15.45 -5.12 -13.02
CA LEU A 236 -16.08 -4.87 -11.71
C LEU A 236 -17.50 -4.29 -11.84
N GLY A 237 -17.95 -4.05 -13.06
CA GLY A 237 -19.28 -3.51 -13.34
C GLY A 237 -19.39 -2.00 -13.08
N PRO A 238 -20.63 -1.49 -13.07
CA PRO A 238 -20.90 -0.08 -12.82
C PRO A 238 -20.65 0.25 -11.34
N ILE A 239 -19.85 1.27 -11.09
CA ILE A 239 -19.52 1.77 -9.75
C ILE A 239 -20.21 3.10 -9.44
N GLY A 240 -21.09 3.59 -10.32
CA GLY A 240 -21.81 4.85 -10.13
C GLY A 240 -22.27 5.44 -11.47
N ALA A 241 -22.70 6.70 -11.45
CA ALA A 241 -23.00 7.49 -12.62
C ALA A 241 -22.38 8.88 -12.51
N VAL A 242 -21.96 9.45 -13.63
CA VAL A 242 -21.35 10.77 -13.72
C VAL A 242 -22.08 11.60 -14.78
N VAL A 243 -21.98 12.92 -14.69
CA VAL A 243 -22.60 13.81 -15.68
C VAL A 243 -21.74 13.79 -16.94
N ARG A 244 -22.36 13.64 -18.12
CA ARG A 244 -21.63 13.48 -19.37
C ARG A 244 -20.92 14.76 -19.83
N ARG A 245 -21.57 15.91 -19.59
CA ARG A 245 -21.12 17.24 -20.02
C ARG A 245 -21.30 18.24 -18.90
N TYR A 246 -20.55 19.34 -18.94
CA TYR A 246 -20.74 20.43 -18.00
C TYR A 246 -22.16 21.02 -18.15
N ILE A 247 -22.84 21.23 -17.03
CA ILE A 247 -24.17 21.84 -16.97
C ILE A 247 -24.15 23.06 -16.05
N THR A 248 -24.82 24.13 -16.45
CA THR A 248 -24.86 25.39 -15.70
C THR A 248 -25.70 25.33 -14.43
N SER A 249 -26.62 24.37 -14.34
CA SER A 249 -27.46 24.14 -13.14
C SER A 249 -26.68 23.62 -11.94
N CYS A 250 -25.45 23.12 -12.14
CA CYS A 250 -24.56 22.69 -11.08
C CYS A 250 -23.17 23.34 -11.23
N PRO A 251 -22.97 24.53 -10.65
CA PRO A 251 -21.70 25.27 -10.76
C PRO A 251 -20.50 24.59 -10.09
N THR A 252 -20.73 23.59 -9.23
CA THR A 252 -19.68 22.86 -8.53
C THR A 252 -19.17 21.65 -9.30
N LEU A 253 -19.74 21.33 -10.47
CA LEU A 253 -19.24 20.26 -11.34
C LEU A 253 -17.81 20.54 -11.78
N ARG A 254 -16.98 19.50 -11.67
CA ARG A 254 -15.59 19.47 -12.09
C ARG A 254 -15.38 18.33 -13.09
N PRO A 255 -14.53 18.53 -14.12
CA PRO A 255 -14.18 17.45 -15.03
C PRO A 255 -13.42 16.36 -14.28
N ILE A 256 -13.69 15.11 -14.62
CA ILE A 256 -12.90 13.95 -14.17
C ILE A 256 -11.79 13.77 -15.21
N HIS A 257 -10.60 14.28 -14.88
CA HIS A 257 -9.42 14.17 -15.72
C HIS A 257 -8.87 12.75 -15.67
N HIS A 258 -8.68 12.14 -16.83
CA HIS A 258 -7.98 10.87 -17.00
C HIS A 258 -6.56 11.16 -17.46
N ILE A 259 -5.58 10.78 -16.66
CA ILE A 259 -4.16 10.93 -16.96
C ILE A 259 -3.41 9.60 -16.80
N TYR A 260 -2.34 9.42 -17.54
CA TYR A 260 -1.52 8.21 -17.54
C TYR A 260 -0.10 8.52 -17.10
N SER A 261 0.47 7.71 -16.22
CA SER A 261 1.89 7.78 -15.84
C SER A 261 2.71 6.79 -16.68
N PRO A 262 3.60 7.26 -17.57
CA PRO A 262 4.53 6.35 -18.26
C PRO A 262 5.48 5.66 -17.27
N THR A 263 5.95 6.39 -16.26
CA THR A 263 6.90 5.90 -15.25
C THR A 263 6.32 4.77 -14.41
N HIS A 264 5.04 4.87 -14.03
CA HIS A 264 4.37 3.89 -13.17
C HIS A 264 3.44 2.95 -13.94
N MET A 265 3.35 3.10 -15.26
CA MET A 265 2.46 2.33 -16.16
C MET A 265 1.00 2.24 -15.69
N MET A 266 0.47 3.32 -15.11
CA MET A 266 -0.87 3.33 -14.51
C MET A 266 -1.71 4.53 -14.93
N ASP A 267 -3.02 4.33 -14.90
CA ASP A 267 -4.03 5.35 -15.09
C ASP A 267 -4.42 5.98 -13.76
N PHE A 268 -4.65 7.29 -13.77
CA PHE A 268 -5.04 8.07 -12.62
C PHE A 268 -6.19 8.99 -13.00
N TYR A 269 -7.19 9.10 -12.12
CA TYR A 269 -8.40 9.87 -12.34
C TYR A 269 -8.56 10.86 -11.21
N THR A 270 -8.78 12.14 -11.52
CA THR A 270 -9.01 13.15 -10.48
C THR A 270 -9.91 14.28 -10.96
N ILE A 271 -10.71 14.80 -10.04
CA ILE A 271 -11.45 16.05 -10.21
C ILE A 271 -10.72 17.26 -9.62
N ASN A 272 -9.61 17.02 -8.89
CA ASN A 272 -8.82 18.08 -8.28
C ASN A 272 -7.88 18.68 -9.34
N GLU A 273 -8.17 19.92 -9.74
CA GLU A 273 -7.43 20.64 -10.77
C GLU A 273 -5.96 20.86 -10.38
N GLU A 274 -5.67 21.10 -9.10
CA GLU A 274 -4.29 21.35 -8.65
C GLU A 274 -3.45 20.07 -8.73
N VAL A 275 -4.02 18.93 -8.31
CA VAL A 275 -3.40 17.61 -8.45
C VAL A 275 -3.18 17.28 -9.92
N TYR A 276 -4.18 17.49 -10.77
CA TYR A 276 -4.08 17.28 -12.22
C TYR A 276 -2.91 18.08 -12.82
N GLN A 277 -2.84 19.38 -12.56
CA GLN A 277 -1.77 20.25 -13.06
C GLN A 277 -0.39 19.86 -12.51
N GLN A 278 -0.32 19.44 -11.25
CA GLN A 278 0.92 18.95 -10.64
C GLN A 278 1.40 17.65 -11.30
N ARG A 279 0.50 16.70 -11.57
CA ARG A 279 0.85 15.42 -12.22
C ARG A 279 1.33 15.63 -13.66
N LEU A 280 0.72 16.56 -14.41
CA LEU A 280 1.23 16.92 -15.74
C LEU A 280 2.66 17.46 -15.68
N ARG A 281 2.99 18.31 -14.70
CA ARG A 281 4.38 18.78 -14.48
C ARG A 281 5.35 17.65 -14.12
N GLN A 282 4.85 16.56 -13.54
CA GLN A 282 5.61 15.35 -13.20
C GLN A 282 5.71 14.36 -14.38
N GLY A 283 5.28 14.73 -15.58
CA GLY A 283 5.41 13.90 -16.79
C GLY A 283 4.23 12.97 -17.06
N TYR A 284 3.11 13.11 -16.35
CA TYR A 284 1.88 12.38 -16.69
C TYR A 284 1.30 12.88 -18.02
N GLN A 285 0.72 11.99 -18.78
CA GLN A 285 0.10 12.26 -20.07
C GLN A 285 -1.41 12.45 -19.92
N ASN A 286 -1.96 13.52 -20.49
CA ASN A 286 -3.40 13.73 -20.52
C ASN A 286 -4.08 12.77 -21.51
N ARG A 287 -5.08 12.01 -21.04
CA ARG A 287 -5.90 11.09 -21.84
C ARG A 287 -7.34 11.60 -22.08
N GLY A 288 -7.69 12.75 -21.49
CA GLY A 288 -8.97 13.43 -21.72
C GLY A 288 -9.84 13.47 -20.47
N ILE A 289 -11.14 13.70 -20.69
CA ILE A 289 -12.16 13.82 -19.65
C ILE A 289 -13.19 12.72 -19.85
N ILE A 290 -13.45 11.94 -18.80
CA ILE A 290 -14.39 10.80 -18.87
C ILE A 290 -15.80 11.14 -18.37
N GLY A 291 -16.00 12.34 -17.83
CA GLY A 291 -17.27 12.84 -17.31
C GLY A 291 -17.03 13.98 -16.32
N TYR A 292 -18.08 14.34 -15.59
CA TYR A 292 -18.05 15.40 -14.59
C TYR A 292 -18.66 14.89 -13.28
N ALA A 293 -17.99 15.22 -12.17
CA ALA A 293 -18.41 14.89 -10.81
C ALA A 293 -18.25 16.11 -9.89
N VAL A 294 -18.67 15.97 -8.64
CA VAL A 294 -18.62 17.04 -7.64
C VAL A 294 -17.67 16.67 -6.50
N PRO A 295 -17.02 17.65 -5.86
CA PRO A 295 -16.01 17.41 -4.82
C PRO A 295 -16.58 16.97 -3.47
N GLY A 296 -17.90 17.05 -3.26
CA GLY A 296 -18.52 16.75 -1.98
C GLY A 296 -19.84 15.99 -2.09
N PRO A 297 -20.22 15.26 -1.03
CA PRO A 297 -21.49 14.53 -0.98
C PRO A 297 -22.67 15.51 -1.03
N ARG A 298 -23.79 15.07 -1.61
CA ARG A 298 -25.06 15.81 -1.77
C ARG A 298 -24.99 17.08 -2.63
N GLN A 299 -23.82 17.47 -3.13
CA GLN A 299 -23.72 18.57 -4.09
C GLN A 299 -24.38 18.15 -5.41
N CYS A 300 -25.34 18.95 -5.87
CA CYS A 300 -26.08 18.68 -7.10
C CYS A 300 -26.72 17.29 -7.15
N GLY A 301 -27.17 16.79 -5.99
CA GLY A 301 -27.79 15.47 -5.88
C GLY A 301 -26.80 14.31 -5.88
N SER A 302 -25.49 14.55 -5.71
CA SER A 302 -24.51 13.46 -5.61
C SER A 302 -24.81 12.55 -4.42
N SER A 303 -24.87 11.24 -4.69
CA SER A 303 -25.22 10.22 -3.69
C SER A 303 -24.09 9.24 -3.42
N LEU A 304 -22.97 9.34 -4.15
CA LEU A 304 -21.89 8.37 -4.10
C LEU A 304 -20.53 9.06 -4.08
N ALA A 305 -19.68 8.66 -3.14
CA ALA A 305 -18.30 9.09 -3.05
C ALA A 305 -17.38 8.00 -3.63
N ILE A 306 -16.35 8.42 -4.34
CA ILE A 306 -15.26 7.55 -4.81
C ILE A 306 -13.99 8.08 -4.15
N PHE A 307 -13.29 7.20 -3.44
CA PHE A 307 -12.08 7.52 -2.70
C PHE A 307 -10.84 6.96 -3.40
N ASP A 308 -9.75 7.71 -3.32
CA ASP A 308 -8.44 7.31 -3.83
C ASP A 308 -7.65 6.57 -2.74
N PHE A 309 -7.20 5.35 -3.04
CA PHE A 309 -6.32 4.58 -2.17
C PHE A 309 -5.03 4.24 -2.90
N TYR A 310 -3.88 4.50 -2.30
CA TYR A 310 -2.60 4.02 -2.81
C TYR A 310 -2.30 2.63 -2.25
N SER A 311 -2.02 1.68 -3.13
CA SER A 311 -1.56 0.35 -2.75
C SER A 311 -0.06 0.23 -2.97
N ALA A 312 0.71 0.20 -1.88
CA ALA A 312 2.16 0.03 -1.94
C ALA A 312 2.57 -1.31 -2.56
N ALA A 313 1.83 -2.39 -2.25
CA ALA A 313 2.10 -3.74 -2.73
C ALA A 313 2.05 -3.87 -4.27
N TYR A 314 1.23 -3.04 -4.93
CA TYR A 314 1.02 -3.08 -6.38
C TYR A 314 1.46 -1.79 -7.07
N SER A 315 2.01 -0.83 -6.33
CA SER A 315 2.45 0.49 -6.80
C SER A 315 1.40 1.23 -7.64
N VAL A 316 0.12 1.13 -7.26
CA VAL A 316 -1.01 1.68 -8.03
C VAL A 316 -2.00 2.43 -7.14
N VAL A 317 -2.63 3.48 -7.68
CA VAL A 317 -3.79 4.13 -7.06
C VAL A 317 -5.08 3.45 -7.52
N VAL A 318 -5.94 3.11 -6.58
CA VAL A 318 -7.23 2.45 -6.81
C VAL A 318 -8.36 3.37 -6.34
N GLN A 319 -9.32 3.63 -7.22
CA GLN A 319 -10.55 4.36 -6.90
C GLN A 319 -11.65 3.40 -6.43
N LEU A 320 -12.13 3.53 -5.19
CA LEU A 320 -13.11 2.64 -4.57
C LEU A 320 -14.32 3.40 -4.01
N GLN A 321 -15.51 2.82 -4.17
CA GLN A 321 -16.80 3.38 -3.72
C GLN A 321 -17.40 2.67 -2.51
N ASN A 322 -17.00 1.43 -2.21
CA ASN A 322 -17.60 0.61 -1.16
C ASN A 322 -16.56 0.13 -0.13
N SER A 323 -16.98 -0.03 1.12
CA SER A 323 -16.12 -0.42 2.25
C SER A 323 -15.57 -1.85 2.11
N THR A 324 -16.33 -2.78 1.54
CA THR A 324 -15.90 -4.17 1.36
C THR A 324 -14.64 -4.27 0.50
N ASP A 325 -14.60 -3.51 -0.59
CA ASP A 325 -13.46 -3.47 -1.51
C ASP A 325 -12.24 -2.75 -0.88
N VAL A 326 -12.48 -1.77 0.00
CA VAL A 326 -11.43 -1.11 0.78
C VAL A 326 -10.82 -2.07 1.81
N GLU A 327 -11.64 -2.81 2.53
CA GLU A 327 -11.16 -3.84 3.48
C GLU A 327 -10.35 -4.93 2.76
N ARG A 328 -10.78 -5.36 1.56
CA ARG A 328 -10.02 -6.29 0.73
C ARG A 328 -8.68 -5.70 0.30
N LEU A 329 -8.65 -4.43 -0.10
CA LEU A 329 -7.42 -3.75 -0.48
C LEU A 329 -6.42 -3.71 0.68
N PHE A 330 -6.87 -3.42 1.90
CA PHE A 330 -6.01 -3.43 3.10
C PHE A 330 -5.49 -4.82 3.47
N ARG A 331 -6.17 -5.89 3.04
CA ARG A 331 -5.70 -7.28 3.15
C ARG A 331 -4.85 -7.73 1.96
N GLY A 332 -4.37 -6.79 1.14
CA GLY A 332 -3.52 -7.08 -0.03
C GLY A 332 -4.26 -7.63 -1.24
N GLN A 333 -5.59 -7.53 -1.30
CA GLN A 333 -6.41 -7.99 -2.42
C GLN A 333 -7.01 -6.81 -3.18
N ILE A 334 -6.56 -6.56 -4.41
CA ILE A 334 -7.23 -5.57 -5.27
C ILE A 334 -8.50 -6.21 -5.87
N PRO A 335 -9.69 -5.63 -5.67
CA PRO A 335 -10.92 -6.08 -6.32
C PRO A 335 -10.77 -6.03 -7.84
N GLY A 336 -11.21 -7.08 -8.53
CA GLY A 336 -11.16 -7.15 -9.99
C GLY A 336 -9.84 -7.72 -10.52
N VAL A 337 -8.88 -8.06 -9.66
CA VAL A 337 -7.76 -8.89 -10.10
C VAL A 337 -8.30 -10.25 -10.54
N ILE A 338 -8.16 -10.56 -11.83
CA ILE A 338 -8.33 -11.93 -12.31
C ILE A 338 -7.02 -12.60 -11.94
N ARG A 339 -7.01 -13.29 -10.78
CA ARG A 339 -5.91 -14.17 -10.44
C ARG A 339 -5.95 -15.32 -11.43
N TYR A 340 -5.18 -15.23 -12.51
CA TYR A 340 -4.83 -16.39 -13.30
C TYR A 340 -4.10 -17.35 -12.37
N SER A 341 -4.83 -18.34 -11.85
CA SER A 341 -4.22 -19.42 -11.09
C SER A 341 -3.47 -20.28 -12.09
N MET A 342 -2.16 -20.09 -12.14
CA MET A 342 -1.27 -20.83 -13.00
C MET A 342 -0.74 -22.04 -12.25
N LYS A 343 -0.48 -23.11 -12.98
CA LYS A 343 0.32 -24.24 -12.47
C LYS A 343 1.79 -23.87 -12.50
N VAL A 344 2.40 -23.80 -11.33
CA VAL A 344 3.77 -23.34 -11.16
C VAL A 344 4.69 -24.52 -10.89
N VAL A 345 5.82 -24.57 -11.58
CA VAL A 345 6.99 -25.36 -11.16
C VAL A 345 7.85 -24.50 -10.22
N ALA A 346 8.17 -25.05 -9.06
CA ALA A 346 9.08 -24.41 -8.12
C ALA A 346 10.53 -24.76 -8.48
N LEU A 347 11.27 -23.84 -9.09
CA LEU A 347 12.71 -23.99 -9.28
C LEU A 347 13.40 -23.74 -7.94
N LEU A 348 13.64 -24.81 -7.19
CA LEU A 348 14.15 -24.73 -5.82
C LEU A 348 15.64 -25.04 -5.79
N SER A 349 16.39 -24.19 -5.09
CA SER A 349 17.80 -24.39 -4.74
C SER A 349 17.97 -24.91 -3.32
N GLY A 350 16.88 -25.00 -2.56
CA GLY A 350 16.86 -25.35 -1.14
C GLY A 350 17.07 -24.15 -0.21
N GLY A 351 17.59 -23.04 -0.76
CA GLY A 351 17.79 -21.79 -0.05
C GLY A 351 16.54 -20.96 0.19
N LYS A 352 16.69 -19.96 1.07
CA LYS A 352 15.61 -19.07 1.53
C LYS A 352 14.88 -18.37 0.38
N ASP A 353 15.59 -17.96 -0.67
CA ASP A 353 15.03 -17.10 -1.72
C ASP A 353 14.07 -17.88 -2.61
N SER A 354 14.48 -19.08 -3.03
CA SER A 354 13.64 -19.95 -3.87
C SER A 354 12.36 -20.40 -3.14
N CYS A 355 12.47 -20.77 -1.87
CA CYS A 355 11.33 -21.13 -1.03
C CYS A 355 10.41 -19.94 -0.75
N PHE A 356 10.96 -18.76 -0.48
CA PHE A 356 10.16 -17.56 -0.24
C PHE A 356 9.42 -17.09 -1.48
N ASN A 357 10.05 -17.17 -2.66
CA ASN A 357 9.36 -16.84 -3.91
C ASN A 357 8.19 -17.80 -4.17
N LEU A 358 8.34 -19.08 -3.82
CA LEU A 358 7.24 -20.04 -3.88
C LEU A 358 6.09 -19.66 -2.94
N MET A 359 6.38 -19.19 -1.72
CA MET A 359 5.38 -18.63 -0.81
C MET A 359 4.62 -17.47 -1.48
N LYS A 360 5.33 -16.58 -2.17
CA LYS A 360 4.70 -15.46 -2.90
C LYS A 360 3.86 -15.93 -4.09
N CYS A 361 4.24 -16.99 -4.78
CA CYS A 361 3.42 -17.58 -5.84
C CYS A 361 2.08 -18.08 -5.28
N VAL A 362 2.10 -18.81 -4.16
CA VAL A 362 0.89 -19.34 -3.50
C VAL A 362 0.04 -18.20 -2.93
N GLU A 363 0.66 -17.19 -2.31
CA GLU A 363 -0.03 -15.99 -1.81
C GLU A 363 -0.76 -15.22 -2.92
N ASN A 364 -0.19 -15.20 -4.13
CA ASN A 364 -0.80 -14.61 -5.33
C ASN A 364 -1.84 -15.52 -6.01
N GLY A 365 -2.13 -16.69 -5.45
CA GLY A 365 -3.20 -17.59 -5.89
C GLY A 365 -2.79 -18.59 -6.98
N HIS A 366 -1.49 -18.75 -7.23
CA HIS A 366 -0.99 -19.79 -8.12
C HIS A 366 -0.87 -21.14 -7.41
N GLN A 367 -0.94 -22.23 -8.19
CA GLN A 367 -0.86 -23.59 -7.67
C GLN A 367 0.56 -24.14 -7.88
N ALA A 368 1.29 -24.37 -6.79
CA ALA A 368 2.54 -25.14 -6.86
C ALA A 368 2.22 -26.60 -7.21
N THR A 369 2.84 -27.14 -8.27
CA THR A 369 2.50 -28.48 -8.80
C THR A 369 3.65 -29.46 -8.75
N CYS A 370 4.88 -28.99 -8.89
CA CYS A 370 6.08 -29.81 -8.77
C CYS A 370 7.27 -28.94 -8.36
N VAL A 371 8.30 -29.60 -7.83
CA VAL A 371 9.61 -29.03 -7.55
C VAL A 371 10.55 -29.44 -8.68
N ALA A 372 11.36 -28.51 -9.17
CA ALA A 372 12.42 -28.74 -10.12
C ALA A 372 13.76 -28.30 -9.51
N ASN A 373 14.79 -29.12 -9.65
CA ASN A 373 16.14 -28.80 -9.17
C ASN A 373 17.23 -29.31 -10.11
N LEU A 374 18.20 -28.45 -10.39
CA LEU A 374 19.46 -28.86 -10.99
C LEU A 374 20.46 -29.22 -9.89
N ARG A 375 21.07 -30.40 -9.99
CA ARG A 375 22.06 -30.89 -9.02
C ARG A 375 23.44 -31.04 -9.68
N PRO A 376 24.53 -30.86 -8.92
CA PRO A 376 25.86 -31.16 -9.45
C PRO A 376 26.03 -32.65 -9.78
N PRO A 377 27.06 -33.04 -10.57
CA PRO A 377 27.42 -34.44 -10.77
C PRO A 377 27.76 -35.15 -9.45
N ASP A 378 27.46 -36.45 -9.38
CA ASP A 378 27.69 -37.23 -8.17
C ASP A 378 29.16 -37.16 -7.72
N GLY A 379 29.38 -36.85 -6.43
CA GLY A 379 30.71 -36.72 -5.84
C GLY A 379 31.33 -35.32 -5.91
N ILE A 380 30.63 -34.34 -6.51
CA ILE A 380 31.04 -32.93 -6.50
C ILE A 380 29.97 -32.11 -5.75
N ASP A 381 30.31 -31.62 -4.56
CA ASP A 381 29.36 -30.90 -3.70
C ASP A 381 29.40 -29.36 -3.89
N ASP A 382 30.50 -28.83 -4.46
CA ASP A 382 30.72 -27.40 -4.70
C ASP A 382 31.30 -27.22 -6.11
N LEU A 383 30.49 -26.73 -7.04
CA LEU A 383 30.93 -26.34 -8.39
C LEU A 383 31.06 -24.82 -8.46
N GLU A 384 31.96 -24.33 -9.32
CA GLU A 384 32.00 -22.91 -9.70
C GLU A 384 30.84 -22.59 -10.66
N SER A 385 29.62 -22.56 -10.11
CA SER A 385 28.39 -22.18 -10.82
C SER A 385 27.97 -20.78 -10.40
N TYR A 386 27.79 -19.89 -11.39
CA TYR A 386 27.27 -18.54 -11.17
C TYR A 386 25.74 -18.52 -11.07
N MET A 387 25.07 -19.57 -11.56
CA MET A 387 23.62 -19.61 -11.70
C MET A 387 22.92 -20.34 -10.54
N PHE A 388 23.46 -21.50 -10.14
CA PHE A 388 22.79 -22.45 -9.24
C PHE A 388 23.57 -22.65 -7.92
N GLN A 389 22.80 -22.81 -6.85
CA GLN A 389 23.29 -23.26 -5.55
C GLN A 389 23.67 -24.74 -5.64
N THR A 390 24.88 -25.09 -5.23
CA THR A 390 25.35 -26.49 -5.25
C THR A 390 25.46 -27.09 -3.85
N VAL A 391 25.68 -26.26 -2.83
CA VAL A 391 25.77 -26.71 -1.44
C VAL A 391 24.37 -26.86 -0.83
N GLY A 392 24.12 -27.97 -0.13
CA GLY A 392 22.82 -28.26 0.47
C GLY A 392 21.80 -28.85 -0.50
N HIS A 393 22.22 -29.22 -1.72
CA HIS A 393 21.37 -29.89 -2.71
C HIS A 393 20.83 -31.24 -2.22
N GLU A 394 21.50 -31.86 -1.23
CA GLU A 394 21.06 -33.09 -0.55
C GLU A 394 19.71 -32.89 0.16
N GLY A 395 19.38 -31.65 0.55
CA GLY A 395 18.14 -31.27 1.23
C GLY A 395 16.91 -31.19 0.32
N ILE A 396 17.09 -31.12 -0.99
CA ILE A 396 15.99 -30.84 -1.94
C ILE A 396 14.92 -31.92 -1.91
N SER A 397 15.33 -33.19 -1.85
CA SER A 397 14.41 -34.33 -1.73
C SER A 397 13.50 -34.18 -0.50
N THR A 398 14.12 -33.89 0.65
CA THR A 398 13.42 -33.68 1.93
C THR A 398 12.50 -32.45 1.88
N ILE A 399 12.92 -31.38 1.20
CA ILE A 399 12.08 -30.18 0.99
C ILE A 399 10.86 -30.51 0.12
N ALA A 400 11.04 -31.27 -0.96
CA ALA A 400 9.92 -31.70 -1.81
C ALA A 400 8.93 -32.59 -1.04
N GLU A 401 9.43 -33.51 -0.21
CA GLU A 401 8.60 -34.33 0.69
C GLU A 401 7.88 -33.51 1.77
N ALA A 402 8.53 -32.47 2.31
CA ALA A 402 7.94 -31.54 3.26
C ALA A 402 6.83 -30.70 2.61
N LEU A 403 6.99 -30.34 1.34
CA LEU A 403 5.98 -29.63 0.53
C LEU A 403 4.85 -30.55 0.03
N GLU A 404 5.05 -31.88 0.08
CA GLU A 404 4.20 -32.89 -0.57
C GLU A 404 4.04 -32.65 -2.09
N LEU A 405 5.14 -32.25 -2.73
CA LEU A 405 5.19 -32.02 -4.17
C LEU A 405 6.15 -33.01 -4.85
N PRO A 406 5.83 -33.48 -6.07
CA PRO A 406 6.74 -34.32 -6.83
C PRO A 406 8.02 -33.55 -7.21
N LEU A 407 9.16 -34.23 -7.12
CA LEU A 407 10.47 -33.68 -7.48
C LEU A 407 10.92 -34.17 -8.86
N ILE A 408 11.33 -33.25 -9.71
CA ILE A 408 12.09 -33.51 -10.93
C ILE A 408 13.50 -32.97 -10.69
N SER A 409 14.51 -33.83 -10.85
CA SER A 409 15.89 -33.38 -10.74
C SER A 409 16.72 -33.85 -11.93
N ARG A 410 17.60 -32.95 -12.39
CA ARG A 410 18.55 -33.21 -13.46
C ARG A 410 19.96 -32.83 -13.03
N THR A 411 20.93 -33.58 -13.53
CA THR A 411 22.35 -33.28 -13.31
C THR A 411 22.80 -32.18 -14.25
N ILE A 412 23.56 -31.21 -13.74
CA ILE A 412 24.21 -30.16 -14.54
C ILE A 412 25.35 -30.81 -15.33
N HIS A 413 25.31 -30.71 -16.65
CA HIS A 413 26.35 -31.19 -17.56
C HIS A 413 27.08 -30.04 -18.26
N GLY A 414 26.38 -28.93 -18.50
CA GLY A 414 26.98 -27.72 -19.03
C GLY A 414 27.85 -26.97 -18.01
N SER A 415 28.71 -26.10 -18.51
CA SER A 415 29.50 -25.16 -17.70
C SER A 415 28.92 -23.75 -17.80
N SER A 416 29.35 -22.81 -16.94
CA SER A 416 29.07 -21.38 -17.11
C SER A 416 29.88 -20.84 -18.30
N SER A 417 29.43 -21.15 -19.52
CA SER A 417 30.14 -20.86 -20.78
C SER A 417 29.86 -19.44 -21.26
N ASN A 418 28.61 -18.99 -21.14
CA ASN A 418 28.24 -17.61 -21.36
C ASN A 418 28.16 -16.90 -20.02
N CYS A 419 29.11 -15.99 -19.78
CA CYS A 419 29.15 -15.16 -18.57
C CYS A 419 28.66 -13.72 -18.80
N GLU A 420 28.09 -13.40 -19.96
CA GLU A 420 27.55 -12.07 -20.25
C GLU A 420 26.24 -11.81 -19.48
N ILE A 421 25.90 -10.52 -19.32
CA ILE A 421 24.67 -10.10 -18.63
C ILE A 421 23.43 -10.53 -19.41
N GLU A 422 23.45 -10.34 -20.73
CA GLU A 422 22.41 -10.85 -21.63
C GLU A 422 22.74 -12.29 -22.03
N TYR A 423 21.72 -13.14 -22.07
CA TYR A 423 21.90 -14.53 -22.45
C TYR A 423 21.39 -14.79 -23.86
N PHE A 424 22.12 -15.63 -24.58
CA PHE A 424 21.71 -16.18 -25.86
C PHE A 424 22.00 -17.68 -25.84
N ASP A 425 21.33 -18.43 -26.72
CA ASP A 425 21.47 -19.88 -26.81
C ASP A 425 22.93 -20.30 -26.97
N THR A 426 23.47 -20.93 -25.92
CA THR A 426 24.88 -21.29 -25.82
C THR A 426 25.00 -22.80 -25.68
N THR A 427 25.70 -23.44 -26.61
CA THR A 427 25.85 -24.90 -26.60
C THR A 427 26.71 -25.34 -25.40
N ASN A 428 26.29 -26.39 -24.70
CA ASN A 428 26.95 -26.94 -23.50
C ASN A 428 27.00 -25.98 -22.30
N ASP A 429 26.02 -25.08 -22.18
CA ASP A 429 25.90 -24.18 -21.04
C ASP A 429 24.89 -24.70 -20.01
N GLU A 430 25.15 -24.48 -18.72
CA GLU A 430 24.32 -24.95 -17.60
C GLU A 430 22.85 -24.45 -17.68
N VAL A 431 22.61 -23.32 -18.33
CA VAL A 431 21.27 -22.76 -18.53
C VAL A 431 20.45 -23.59 -19.54
N GLU A 432 21.08 -24.27 -20.50
CA GLU A 432 20.36 -25.18 -21.40
C GLU A 432 19.94 -26.48 -20.70
N ASP A 433 20.65 -26.92 -19.65
CA ASP A 433 20.19 -28.02 -18.79
C ASP A 433 18.92 -27.62 -18.03
N MET A 434 18.83 -26.37 -17.56
CA MET A 434 17.62 -25.81 -16.94
C MET A 434 16.45 -25.82 -17.90
N LYS A 435 16.66 -25.45 -19.17
CA LYS A 435 15.62 -25.53 -20.20
C LYS A 435 15.06 -26.94 -20.33
N GLN A 436 15.92 -27.96 -20.37
CA GLN A 436 15.47 -29.34 -20.50
C GLN A 436 14.70 -29.82 -19.25
N LEU A 437 15.13 -29.39 -18.06
CA LEU A 437 14.42 -29.64 -16.81
C LEU A 437 13.00 -29.03 -16.83
N LEU A 438 12.88 -27.77 -17.27
CA LEU A 438 11.60 -27.08 -17.31
C LEU A 438 10.67 -27.63 -18.41
N LEU A 439 11.21 -28.06 -19.55
CA LEU A 439 10.44 -28.76 -20.58
C LEU A 439 9.85 -30.08 -20.06
N GLU A 440 10.63 -30.82 -19.27
CA GLU A 440 10.15 -32.03 -18.62
C GLU A 440 9.04 -31.73 -17.60
N ALA A 441 9.20 -30.69 -16.78
CA ALA A 441 8.16 -30.22 -15.87
C ALA A 441 6.88 -29.82 -16.62
N LYS A 442 7.01 -29.05 -17.71
CA LYS A 442 5.89 -28.64 -18.58
C LYS A 442 5.16 -29.85 -19.15
N LYS A 443 5.90 -30.87 -19.62
CA LYS A 443 5.33 -32.09 -20.18
C LYS A 443 4.61 -32.97 -19.13
N LEU A 444 5.20 -33.13 -17.95
CA LEU A 444 4.67 -34.05 -16.92
C LEU A 444 3.54 -33.44 -16.08
N TYR A 445 3.64 -32.15 -15.76
CA TYR A 445 2.74 -31.50 -14.79
C TYR A 445 1.89 -30.37 -15.41
N ASN A 446 2.04 -30.11 -16.72
CA ASN A 446 1.33 -29.06 -17.44
C ASN A 446 1.48 -27.70 -16.73
N VAL A 447 2.72 -27.37 -16.37
CA VAL A 447 3.05 -26.07 -15.77
C VAL A 447 2.98 -24.97 -16.81
N GLU A 448 2.58 -23.81 -16.34
CA GLU A 448 2.38 -22.58 -17.12
C GLU A 448 3.38 -21.50 -16.70
N ALA A 449 4.01 -21.66 -15.53
CA ALA A 449 4.92 -20.67 -14.96
C ALA A 449 6.03 -21.30 -14.12
N VAL A 450 7.14 -20.56 -13.96
CA VAL A 450 8.31 -20.93 -13.18
C VAL A 450 8.48 -19.98 -12.00
N SER A 451 8.48 -20.51 -10.77
CA SER A 451 8.86 -19.75 -9.58
C SER A 451 10.37 -19.80 -9.39
N SER A 452 11.03 -18.65 -9.32
CA SER A 452 12.47 -18.55 -9.06
C SER A 452 12.83 -17.42 -8.10
N GLY A 453 13.87 -17.65 -7.30
CA GLY A 453 14.25 -16.79 -6.17
C GLY A 453 15.21 -15.64 -6.49
N ALA A 454 15.30 -15.17 -7.74
CA ALA A 454 16.22 -14.08 -8.08
C ALA A 454 15.82 -12.76 -7.40
N ILE A 455 16.76 -12.10 -6.71
CA ILE A 455 16.52 -10.85 -5.97
C ILE A 455 17.11 -9.65 -6.71
N ALA A 456 18.43 -9.61 -6.94
CA ALA A 456 19.09 -8.44 -7.53
C ALA A 456 20.00 -8.75 -8.74
N SER A 457 20.39 -10.02 -8.93
CA SER A 457 21.23 -10.45 -10.05
C SER A 457 20.53 -10.44 -11.42
N ASN A 458 20.87 -9.46 -12.28
CA ASN A 458 20.40 -9.41 -13.67
C ASN A 458 20.85 -10.65 -14.44
N TYR A 459 22.05 -11.17 -14.11
CA TYR A 459 22.62 -12.38 -14.71
C TYR A 459 21.66 -13.57 -14.59
N GLN A 460 21.13 -13.82 -13.39
CA GLN A 460 20.20 -14.91 -13.12
C GLN A 460 18.82 -14.64 -13.74
N LYS A 461 18.31 -13.42 -13.56
CA LYS A 461 16.99 -13.01 -14.05
C LYS A 461 16.88 -13.15 -15.57
N ASN A 462 17.84 -12.59 -16.31
CA ASN A 462 17.85 -12.61 -17.77
C ASN A 462 17.89 -14.04 -18.33
N ARG A 463 18.68 -14.93 -17.71
CA ARG A 463 18.75 -16.35 -18.11
C ARG A 463 17.42 -17.08 -17.92
N ILE A 464 16.79 -16.90 -16.76
CA ILE A 464 15.49 -17.52 -16.46
C ILE A 464 14.43 -17.00 -17.44
N ASP A 465 14.37 -15.68 -17.65
CA ASP A 465 13.42 -15.05 -18.56
C ASP A 465 13.59 -15.52 -19.99
N TYR A 466 14.84 -15.57 -20.47
CA TYR A 466 15.15 -16.04 -21.82
C TYR A 466 14.74 -17.50 -22.03
N ILE A 467 14.96 -18.37 -21.05
CA ILE A 467 14.50 -19.76 -21.14
C ILE A 467 12.98 -19.84 -21.10
N CYS A 468 12.32 -19.12 -20.18
CA CYS A 468 10.87 -19.10 -20.04
C CYS A 468 10.17 -18.63 -21.32
N GLU A 469 10.68 -17.58 -21.97
CA GLU A 469 10.19 -17.09 -23.27
C GLU A 469 10.31 -18.17 -24.36
N ARG A 470 11.46 -18.86 -24.43
CA ARG A 470 11.70 -19.91 -25.45
C ARG A 470 10.81 -21.13 -25.31
N ILE A 471 10.30 -21.42 -24.11
CA ILE A 471 9.48 -22.61 -23.85
C ILE A 471 8.05 -22.26 -23.47
N ASP A 472 7.65 -21.00 -23.64
CA ASP A 472 6.29 -20.50 -23.38
C ASP A 472 5.84 -20.81 -21.94
N LEU A 473 6.64 -20.34 -20.97
CA LEU A 473 6.32 -20.31 -19.55
C LEU A 473 6.43 -18.88 -19.04
N GLU A 474 5.62 -18.53 -18.04
CA GLU A 474 5.73 -17.25 -17.36
C GLU A 474 6.82 -17.29 -16.27
N SER A 475 7.69 -16.27 -16.22
CA SER A 475 8.73 -16.15 -15.19
C SER A 475 8.20 -15.38 -13.96
N LEU A 476 8.00 -16.08 -12.85
CA LEU A 476 7.50 -15.51 -11.60
C LEU A 476 8.65 -15.26 -10.61
N THR A 477 9.17 -14.04 -10.61
CA THR A 477 10.24 -13.55 -9.72
C THR A 477 9.74 -12.38 -8.85
N TYR A 478 8.98 -12.68 -7.79
CA TYR A 478 8.37 -11.66 -6.93
C TYR A 478 9.37 -10.91 -6.03
N LEU A 479 10.56 -11.47 -5.84
CA LEU A 479 11.59 -10.89 -4.98
C LEU A 479 12.46 -9.87 -5.71
N TRP A 480 12.34 -9.82 -7.04
CA TRP A 480 13.17 -9.03 -7.93
C TRP A 480 13.12 -7.53 -7.60
N GLN A 481 14.30 -6.91 -7.44
CA GLN A 481 14.50 -5.50 -7.10
C GLN A 481 13.86 -5.03 -5.79
N ARG A 482 13.49 -5.94 -4.89
CA ARG A 482 13.06 -5.55 -3.54
C ARG A 482 14.24 -5.07 -2.70
N ASP A 483 13.96 -4.17 -1.76
CA ASP A 483 14.94 -3.80 -0.73
C ASP A 483 15.32 -5.04 0.08
N GLN A 484 16.61 -5.33 0.13
CA GLN A 484 17.13 -6.60 0.67
C GLN A 484 17.00 -6.69 2.19
N VAL A 485 17.10 -5.56 2.91
CA VAL A 485 16.93 -5.56 4.38
C VAL A 485 15.48 -5.82 4.73
N ALA A 486 14.56 -5.09 4.10
CA ALA A 486 13.13 -5.30 4.25
C ALA A 486 12.73 -6.72 3.82
N LEU A 487 13.27 -7.23 2.71
CA LEU A 487 12.98 -8.57 2.21
C LEU A 487 13.40 -9.66 3.19
N LEU A 488 14.62 -9.58 3.75
CA LEU A 488 15.07 -10.57 4.72
C LEU A 488 14.27 -10.49 6.02
N ASN A 489 13.85 -9.29 6.44
CA ASN A 489 12.93 -9.11 7.55
C ASN A 489 11.55 -9.73 7.27
N ASP A 490 10.98 -9.51 6.09
CA ASP A 490 9.71 -10.10 5.67
C ASP A 490 9.75 -11.64 5.70
N MET A 491 10.87 -12.26 5.28
CA MET A 491 11.06 -13.71 5.35
C MET A 491 10.96 -14.21 6.79
N MET A 492 11.61 -13.51 7.72
CA MET A 492 11.57 -13.83 9.14
C MET A 492 10.16 -13.64 9.73
N GLU A 493 9.49 -12.53 9.41
CA GLU A 493 8.13 -12.25 9.90
C GLU A 493 7.12 -13.29 9.40
N GLN A 494 7.31 -13.81 8.18
CA GLN A 494 6.47 -14.86 7.58
C GLN A 494 6.92 -16.28 7.94
N GLN A 495 7.70 -16.44 9.03
CA GLN A 495 8.06 -17.75 9.59
C GLN A 495 8.83 -18.67 8.62
N LEU A 496 9.65 -18.07 7.74
CA LEU A 496 10.64 -18.81 6.97
C LEU A 496 11.88 -19.01 7.83
N ASP A 497 12.10 -20.25 8.26
CA ASP A 497 13.27 -20.68 9.02
C ASP A 497 14.31 -21.27 8.06
N ALA A 498 15.39 -20.53 7.86
CA ALA A 498 16.53 -20.96 7.06
C ALA A 498 17.80 -21.05 7.89
N VAL A 499 18.56 -22.12 7.72
CA VAL A 499 19.85 -22.39 8.34
C VAL A 499 20.97 -22.05 7.36
N ILE A 500 22.03 -21.42 7.84
CA ILE A 500 23.22 -21.10 7.05
C ILE A 500 24.03 -22.39 6.84
N VAL A 501 24.20 -22.77 5.57
CA VAL A 501 24.91 -24.01 5.17
C VAL A 501 26.21 -23.73 4.43
N LYS A 502 26.47 -22.49 3.99
CA LYS A 502 27.76 -22.05 3.44
C LYS A 502 28.03 -20.63 3.88
N THR A 503 29.29 -20.30 4.10
CA THR A 503 29.77 -18.93 4.34
C THR A 503 31.02 -18.70 3.51
N ALA A 504 31.10 -17.59 2.81
CA ALA A 504 32.23 -17.22 1.96
C ALA A 504 32.48 -15.70 1.95
N SER A 505 32.27 -15.05 3.10
CA SER A 505 32.39 -13.59 3.23
C SER A 505 33.21 -13.17 4.44
N MET A 506 33.88 -12.03 4.30
CA MET A 506 34.69 -11.44 5.36
C MET A 506 33.84 -11.15 6.60
N GLY A 507 34.32 -11.57 7.77
CA GLY A 507 33.63 -11.37 9.04
C GLY A 507 32.49 -12.34 9.32
N LEU A 508 32.15 -13.24 8.39
CA LEU A 508 31.19 -14.33 8.58
C LEU A 508 31.93 -15.66 8.80
N LEU A 509 32.43 -15.87 10.01
CA LEU A 509 33.28 -17.02 10.35
C LEU A 509 32.52 -18.37 10.27
N PRO A 510 32.99 -19.35 9.47
CA PRO A 510 32.33 -20.65 9.32
C PRO A 510 32.06 -21.36 10.65
N ASN A 511 33.05 -21.37 11.55
CA ASN A 511 32.96 -22.00 12.87
C ASN A 511 31.88 -21.40 13.79
N VAL A 512 31.42 -20.18 13.51
CA VAL A 512 30.46 -19.45 14.34
C VAL A 512 29.06 -19.47 13.74
N TYR A 513 28.95 -19.37 12.41
CA TYR A 513 27.66 -19.14 11.73
C TYR A 513 27.11 -20.38 11.00
N LEU A 514 27.93 -21.36 10.62
CA LEU A 514 27.41 -22.58 10.01
C LEU A 514 26.50 -23.34 10.97
N GLY A 515 25.27 -23.58 10.54
CA GLY A 515 24.23 -24.23 11.33
C GLY A 515 23.36 -23.27 12.14
N LYS A 516 23.68 -21.97 12.19
CA LYS A 516 22.78 -20.96 12.77
C LYS A 516 21.68 -20.59 11.80
N THR A 517 20.58 -20.10 12.34
CA THR A 517 19.50 -19.54 11.52
C THR A 517 19.87 -18.15 10.99
N VAL A 518 19.24 -17.75 9.90
CA VAL A 518 19.27 -16.38 9.38
C VAL A 518 18.85 -15.39 10.46
N ARG A 519 17.80 -15.71 11.24
CA ARG A 519 17.31 -14.87 12.33
C ARG A 519 18.37 -14.61 13.40
N GLU A 520 19.06 -15.65 13.85
CA GLU A 520 20.14 -15.52 14.84
C GLU A 520 21.34 -14.72 14.32
N SER A 521 21.50 -14.65 13.00
CA SER A 521 22.65 -14.01 12.33
C SER A 521 22.32 -12.61 11.81
N PHE A 522 21.06 -12.17 11.88
CA PHE A 522 20.57 -10.95 11.25
C PHE A 522 21.30 -9.68 11.70
N GLU A 523 21.48 -9.50 13.01
CA GLU A 523 22.23 -8.37 13.57
C GLU A 523 23.67 -8.31 13.04
N LYS A 524 24.31 -9.48 12.86
CA LYS A 524 25.64 -9.55 12.27
C LYS A 524 25.63 -9.12 10.81
N PHE A 525 24.62 -9.54 10.04
CA PHE A 525 24.49 -9.14 8.64
C PHE A 525 24.34 -7.63 8.49
N LEU A 526 23.54 -6.97 9.35
CA LEU A 526 23.42 -5.51 9.36
C LEU A 526 24.75 -4.83 9.71
N GLN A 527 25.49 -5.37 10.68
CA GLN A 527 26.82 -4.85 11.01
C GLN A 527 27.77 -4.97 9.80
N LEU A 528 27.88 -6.15 9.19
CA LEU A 528 28.75 -6.37 8.03
C LEU A 528 28.34 -5.53 6.82
N LYS A 529 27.04 -5.25 6.65
CA LYS A 529 26.54 -4.36 5.60
C LYS A 529 27.11 -2.96 5.77
N ASN A 530 27.04 -2.42 7.00
CA ASN A 530 27.52 -1.08 7.31
C ASN A 530 29.05 -0.99 7.26
N ASP A 531 29.75 -2.03 7.71
CA ASP A 531 31.20 -2.03 7.81
C ASP A 531 31.88 -2.29 6.45
N TYR A 532 31.32 -3.20 5.64
CA TYR A 532 32.01 -3.78 4.48
C TYR A 532 31.16 -3.87 3.20
N GLY A 533 29.92 -3.37 3.21
CA GLY A 533 29.03 -3.48 2.05
C GLY A 533 28.46 -4.89 1.82
N PHE A 534 28.46 -5.73 2.87
CA PHE A 534 27.87 -7.08 2.83
C PHE A 534 26.42 -7.06 2.33
N ASN A 535 26.11 -7.99 1.45
CA ASN A 535 24.76 -8.23 0.99
C ASN A 535 23.96 -9.02 2.03
N VAL A 536 23.02 -8.36 2.70
CA VAL A 536 22.22 -9.01 3.76
C VAL A 536 21.46 -10.25 3.26
N CYS A 537 21.03 -10.27 2.00
CA CYS A 537 20.41 -11.43 1.37
C CYS A 537 21.41 -12.46 0.84
N GLY A 538 22.71 -12.23 0.97
CA GLY A 538 23.75 -13.13 0.46
C GLY A 538 23.92 -13.11 -1.06
N GLU A 539 23.38 -12.10 -1.74
CA GLU A 539 23.58 -11.94 -3.19
C GLU A 539 25.08 -11.85 -3.50
N GLY A 540 25.57 -12.67 -4.44
CA GLY A 540 26.99 -12.79 -4.74
C GLY A 540 27.70 -13.94 -4.02
N GLY A 541 26.96 -14.79 -3.29
CA GLY A 541 27.49 -16.03 -2.71
C GLY A 541 28.14 -15.85 -1.34
N GLU A 542 27.87 -14.73 -0.66
CA GLU A 542 28.44 -14.44 0.66
C GLU A 542 28.07 -15.49 1.72
N TYR A 543 26.87 -16.03 1.61
CA TYR A 543 26.42 -17.20 2.35
C TYR A 543 25.30 -17.92 1.58
N GLU A 544 25.16 -19.22 1.82
CA GLU A 544 24.05 -20.02 1.29
C GLU A 544 23.25 -20.59 2.45
N THR A 545 21.98 -20.91 2.17
CA THR A 545 21.05 -21.37 3.20
C THR A 545 20.33 -22.64 2.77
N MET A 546 19.78 -23.34 3.76
CA MET A 546 18.79 -24.39 3.55
C MET A 546 17.56 -24.10 4.42
N VAL A 547 16.38 -24.08 3.81
CA VAL A 547 15.12 -23.89 4.53
C VAL A 547 14.74 -25.16 5.25
N VAL A 548 14.58 -25.05 6.58
CA VAL A 548 14.15 -26.17 7.43
C VAL A 548 12.66 -26.12 7.76
N HIS A 549 12.03 -24.95 7.62
CA HIS A 549 10.59 -24.78 7.76
C HIS A 549 10.12 -23.50 7.07
N CYS A 550 8.93 -23.55 6.47
CA CYS A 550 8.13 -22.36 6.13
C CYS A 550 6.63 -22.74 6.15
N PRO A 551 5.69 -21.77 6.10
CA PRO A 551 4.26 -22.04 6.13
C PRO A 551 3.71 -22.97 5.03
N LEU A 552 4.46 -23.20 3.94
CA LEU A 552 4.07 -24.17 2.91
C LEU A 552 4.41 -25.61 3.28
N PHE A 553 5.36 -25.83 4.19
CA PHE A 553 5.80 -27.16 4.58
C PHE A 553 4.75 -27.80 5.47
N LYS A 554 4.39 -29.04 5.16
CA LYS A 554 3.48 -29.87 5.98
C LYS A 554 4.16 -30.45 7.20
N ARG A 555 5.49 -30.59 7.14
CA ARG A 555 6.35 -31.18 8.17
C ARG A 555 7.64 -30.37 8.27
N ARG A 556 8.18 -30.24 9.48
CA ARG A 556 9.46 -29.57 9.71
C ARG A 556 10.62 -30.48 9.33
N ILE A 557 11.69 -29.92 8.78
CA ILE A 557 12.93 -30.64 8.50
C ILE A 557 13.85 -30.50 9.71
N VAL A 558 14.36 -31.64 10.19
CA VAL A 558 15.38 -31.70 11.25
C VAL A 558 16.66 -32.24 10.65
N ILE A 559 17.74 -31.47 10.79
CA ILE A 559 19.09 -31.87 10.37
C ILE A 559 19.72 -32.67 11.51
N GLU A 560 20.09 -33.93 11.28
CA GLU A 560 20.58 -34.82 12.34
C GLU A 560 22.09 -35.03 12.30
N HIS A 561 22.65 -35.27 11.12
CA HIS A 561 24.06 -35.56 10.95
C HIS A 561 24.66 -34.67 9.87
N VAL A 562 25.64 -33.85 10.26
CA VAL A 562 26.36 -32.95 9.37
C VAL A 562 27.85 -33.05 9.60
N GLU A 563 28.60 -32.84 8.54
CA GLU A 563 30.04 -32.64 8.57
C GLU A 563 30.34 -31.19 8.21
N ARG A 564 31.22 -30.56 8.98
CA ARG A 564 31.68 -29.19 8.73
C ARG A 564 32.98 -29.25 7.94
N VAL A 565 32.95 -28.74 6.72
CA VAL A 565 34.13 -28.61 5.87
C VAL A 565 34.54 -27.15 5.84
N ILE A 566 35.76 -26.85 6.26
CA ILE A 566 36.28 -25.48 6.35
C ILE A 566 37.59 -25.42 5.58
N ASN A 567 37.66 -24.48 4.65
CA ASN A 567 38.88 -24.14 3.94
C ASN A 567 39.47 -22.85 4.50
N GLU A 568 40.50 -22.99 5.33
CA GLU A 568 41.20 -21.88 5.98
C GLU A 568 42.27 -21.22 5.09
N SER A 569 42.34 -21.58 3.80
CA SER A 569 43.35 -21.03 2.88
C SER A 569 43.29 -19.51 2.72
N ASN A 570 42.16 -18.88 3.07
CA ASN A 570 41.98 -17.43 3.08
C ASN A 570 41.69 -16.95 4.52
N CYS A 571 42.66 -16.27 5.14
CA CYS A 571 42.53 -15.77 6.52
C CYS A 571 41.58 -14.56 6.66
N ILE A 572 41.20 -13.93 5.54
CA ILE A 572 40.35 -12.73 5.52
C ILE A 572 38.88 -13.12 5.28
N ALA A 573 38.64 -14.06 4.37
CA ALA A 573 37.32 -14.59 4.05
C ALA A 573 37.37 -16.13 4.02
N PRO A 574 37.39 -16.79 5.19
CA PRO A 574 37.41 -18.24 5.26
C PRO A 574 36.10 -18.80 4.68
N VAL A 575 36.24 -19.79 3.79
CA VAL A 575 35.10 -20.46 3.17
C VAL A 575 34.80 -21.72 3.97
N GLY A 576 33.53 -21.98 4.26
CA GLY A 576 33.14 -23.25 4.85
C GLY A 576 31.69 -23.59 4.54
N TYR A 577 31.39 -24.88 4.60
CA TYR A 577 30.05 -25.40 4.34
C TYR A 577 29.70 -26.62 5.19
N LEU A 578 28.40 -26.91 5.26
CA LEU A 578 27.83 -28.09 5.87
C LEU A 578 27.54 -29.14 4.81
N LYS A 579 28.18 -30.31 4.93
CA LYS A 579 27.81 -31.51 4.19
C LYS A 579 26.78 -32.28 4.99
N ILE A 580 25.57 -32.43 4.46
CA ILE A 580 24.43 -32.98 5.19
C ILE A 580 24.30 -34.46 4.88
N HIS A 581 24.56 -35.30 5.88
CA HIS A 581 24.51 -36.75 5.74
C HIS A 581 23.13 -37.33 6.04
N ARG A 582 22.38 -36.70 6.95
CA ARG A 582 21.05 -37.17 7.35
C ARG A 582 20.11 -36.05 7.77
N MET A 583 18.90 -36.10 7.22
CA MET A 583 17.76 -35.28 7.61
C MET A 583 16.55 -36.18 7.88
N ARG A 584 15.61 -35.68 8.67
CA ARG A 584 14.29 -36.30 8.83
C ARG A 584 13.18 -35.27 8.86
N LEU A 585 11.99 -35.72 8.54
CA LEU A 585 10.77 -34.95 8.74
C LEU A 585 10.26 -35.16 10.17
N GLN A 586 9.81 -34.07 10.78
CA GLN A 586 9.13 -34.04 12.07
C GLN A 586 7.72 -33.49 11.84
N GLU A 587 6.72 -34.21 12.36
CA GLU A 587 5.32 -33.76 12.35
C GLU A 587 5.12 -32.43 13.07
#